data_AF-A0A495MLR0-F1
#
_entry.id   AF-A0A495MLR0-F1
#
_cell.length_a   1.000
_cell.length_b   1.000
_cell.length_c   1.000
_cell.angle_alpha   90.00
_cell.angle_beta   90.00
_cell.angle_gamma   90.00
#
_symmetry.space_group_name_H-M   'P 1'
#
loop_
_entity.id
_entity.type
_entity.pdbx_description
1 polymer ?
#
loop_
_entity_poly.entity_id
_entity_poly.type
_entity_poly.pdbx_seq_one_letter_code
_entity_poly.pdbx_strand_id
1 'polypeptide(L)'
;MNNTASILILVFLAVTFLQSGYDKVIDWQGNVGWLKGHFEKTFIKNTVPQSLMLILVLEIIAGILCVAGIVEMLVNGKTTFGFYGSVVSAVTLIFLLFGQRIAKDYDGARTIAIYFVPAILGVFYMQ
;
A
#
# COMPACT_ATOMS: atom_id res chain seq x y z
N MET A 1 9.78 -7.10 -25.72
CA MET A 1 9.05 -7.17 -24.44
C MET A 1 8.74 -5.74 -24.03
N ASN A 2 7.59 -5.21 -24.43
CA ASN A 2 7.19 -3.89 -23.97
C ASN A 2 6.63 -4.05 -22.55
N ASN A 3 7.03 -3.16 -21.63
CA ASN A 3 6.53 -3.04 -20.25
C ASN A 3 7.13 -3.94 -19.16
N THR A 4 8.32 -4.52 -19.33
CA THR A 4 8.97 -5.34 -18.28
C THR A 4 9.12 -4.60 -16.95
N ALA A 5 9.55 -3.33 -16.99
CA ALA A 5 9.71 -2.51 -15.77
C ALA A 5 8.38 -2.30 -15.04
N SER A 6 7.31 -1.97 -15.76
CA SER A 6 5.98 -1.78 -15.20
C SER A 6 5.45 -3.05 -14.55
N ILE A 7 5.61 -4.21 -15.20
CA ILE A 7 5.21 -5.50 -14.62
C ILE A 7 5.97 -5.80 -13.33
N LEU A 8 7.29 -5.57 -13.30
CA LEU A 8 8.10 -5.78 -12.08
C LEU A 8 7.67 -4.84 -10.94
N ILE A 9 7.35 -3.59 -11.24
CA ILE A 9 6.78 -2.64 -10.26
C ILE A 9 5.44 -3.17 -9.73
N LEU A 10 4.53 -3.58 -10.61
CA LEU A 10 3.23 -4.11 -10.19
C LEU A 10 3.35 -5.39 -9.36
N VAL A 11 4.29 -6.28 -9.68
CA VAL A 11 4.56 -7.48 -8.85
C VAL A 11 5.07 -7.06 -7.47
N PHE A 12 6.01 -6.13 -7.40
CA PHE A 12 6.54 -5.61 -6.13
C PHE A 12 5.42 -5.01 -5.26
N LEU A 13 4.56 -4.17 -5.84
CA LEU A 13 3.44 -3.56 -5.13
C LEU A 13 2.39 -4.61 -4.72
N ALA A 14 2.07 -5.56 -5.61
CA ALA A 14 1.13 -6.64 -5.32
C ALA A 14 1.60 -7.47 -4.12
N VAL A 15 2.87 -7.90 -4.11
CA VAL A 15 3.43 -8.65 -2.97
C VAL A 15 3.37 -7.82 -1.69
N THR A 16 3.80 -6.55 -1.76
CA THR A 16 3.81 -5.65 -0.60
C THR A 16 2.43 -5.52 0.03
N PHE A 17 1.40 -5.20 -0.77
CA PHE A 17 0.07 -4.92 -0.22
C PHE A 17 -0.76 -6.17 0.06
N LEU A 18 -0.68 -7.21 -0.77
CA LEU A 18 -1.42 -8.45 -0.49
C LEU A 18 -0.86 -9.16 0.73
N GLN A 19 0.46 -9.20 0.91
CA GLN A 19 1.06 -9.79 2.10
C GLN A 19 0.74 -8.96 3.35
N SER A 20 0.80 -7.63 3.27
CA SER A 20 0.44 -6.76 4.40
C SER A 20 -1.05 -6.85 4.77
N GLY A 21 -1.93 -6.99 3.78
CA GLY A 21 -3.36 -7.17 4.00
C GLY A 21 -3.68 -8.55 4.59
N TYR A 22 -3.03 -9.61 4.09
CA TYR A 22 -3.18 -10.97 4.63
C TYR A 22 -2.79 -11.05 6.11
N ASP A 23 -1.65 -10.45 6.48
CA ASP A 23 -1.18 -10.42 7.87
C ASP A 23 -2.21 -9.76 8.81
N LYS A 24 -2.76 -8.61 8.41
CA LYS A 24 -3.80 -7.90 9.19
C LYS A 24 -5.08 -8.70 9.36
N VAL A 25 -5.49 -9.47 8.35
CA VAL A 25 -6.70 -10.31 8.43
C VAL A 25 -6.49 -11.47 9.39
N ILE A 26 -5.32 -12.11 9.34
CA ILE A 26 -5.01 -13.28 10.16
C ILE A 26 -4.74 -12.90 11.61
N ASP A 27 -3.94 -11.86 11.85
CA ASP A 27 -3.61 -11.38 13.20
C ASP A 27 -4.17 -9.96 13.45
N TRP A 28 -5.49 -9.84 13.35
CA TRP A 28 -6.16 -8.56 13.56
C TRP A 28 -5.97 -8.02 14.98
N GLN A 29 -6.11 -8.88 16.01
CA GLN A 29 -6.03 -8.45 17.41
C GLN A 29 -4.60 -8.08 17.81
N GLY A 30 -3.58 -8.81 17.33
CA GLY A 30 -2.19 -8.45 17.56
C GLY A 30 -1.83 -7.11 16.92
N ASN A 31 -2.23 -6.90 15.66
CA ASN A 31 -2.04 -5.62 14.96
C ASN A 31 -2.72 -4.45 15.68
N VAL A 32 -3.99 -4.59 16.07
CA VAL A 32 -4.71 -3.55 16.84
C VAL A 32 -4.04 -3.29 18.19
N GLY A 33 -3.58 -4.33 18.89
CA GLY A 33 -2.90 -4.21 20.17
C GLY A 33 -1.60 -3.41 20.06
N TRP A 34 -0.74 -3.75 19.10
CA TRP A 34 0.50 -3.03 18.83
C TRP A 34 0.23 -1.57 18.44
N LEU A 35 -0.71 -1.33 17.52
CA LEU A 35 -1.04 0.01 17.04
C LEU A 35 -1.64 0.90 18.15
N LYS A 36 -2.42 0.35 19.07
CA LYS A 36 -2.94 1.11 20.22
C LYS A 36 -1.83 1.66 21.10
N GLY A 37 -0.78 0.87 21.34
CA GLY A 37 0.42 1.35 22.05
C GLY A 37 1.19 2.37 21.23
N HIS A 38 1.42 2.09 19.94
CA HIS A 38 2.14 2.98 19.04
C HIS A 38 1.48 4.38 18.92
N PHE A 39 0.14 4.43 18.90
CA PHE A 39 -0.63 5.66 18.75
C PHE A 39 -1.17 6.24 20.06
N GLU A 40 -0.79 5.72 21.24
CA GLU A 40 -1.40 6.07 22.54
C GLU A 40 -1.39 7.57 22.84
N LYS A 41 -0.32 8.27 22.45
CA LYS A 41 -0.12 9.72 22.69
C LYS A 41 -0.65 10.61 21.56
N THR A 42 -1.45 10.06 20.66
CA THR A 42 -1.92 10.74 19.45
C THR A 42 -3.43 10.93 19.45
N PHE A 43 -3.93 11.79 18.56
CA PHE A 43 -5.38 12.02 18.46
C PHE A 43 -6.14 10.83 17.85
N ILE A 44 -5.45 9.89 17.18
CA ILE A 44 -6.08 8.72 16.56
C ILE A 44 -6.18 7.50 17.49
N LYS A 45 -5.73 7.62 18.74
CA LYS A 45 -5.71 6.51 19.72
C LYS A 45 -7.04 5.77 19.88
N ASN A 46 -8.16 6.48 19.74
CA ASN A 46 -9.52 5.92 19.89
C ASN A 46 -10.10 5.38 18.58
N THR A 47 -9.42 5.61 17.45
CA THR A 47 -9.87 5.21 16.11
C THR A 47 -8.91 4.23 15.44
N VAL A 48 -7.98 3.64 16.19
CA VAL A 48 -6.96 2.72 15.67
C VAL A 48 -7.58 1.55 14.86
N PRO A 49 -8.60 0.82 15.36
CA PRO A 49 -9.21 -0.26 14.58
C PRO A 49 -9.82 0.22 13.25
N GLN A 50 -10.44 1.40 13.25
CA GLN A 50 -11.07 1.99 12.07
C GLN A 50 -10.02 2.43 11.04
N SER A 51 -8.94 3.06 11.51
CA SER A 51 -7.79 3.40 10.67
C SER A 51 -7.15 2.15 10.07
N LEU A 52 -6.99 1.08 10.85
CA LEU A 52 -6.45 -0.19 10.36
C LEU A 52 -7.36 -0.81 9.30
N MET A 53 -8.68 -0.75 9.49
CA MET A 53 -9.66 -1.26 8.53
C MET A 53 -9.62 -0.48 7.22
N LEU A 54 -9.52 0.84 7.28
CA LEU A 54 -9.37 1.69 6.11
C LEU A 54 -8.10 1.31 5.32
N ILE A 55 -6.96 1.19 6.02
CA ILE A 55 -5.71 0.76 5.39
C ILE A 55 -5.89 -0.61 4.74
N LEU A 56 -6.41 -1.60 5.45
CA LEU A 56 -6.61 -2.95 4.92
C LEU A 56 -7.45 -2.95 3.62
N VAL A 57 -8.54 -2.18 3.59
CA VAL A 57 -9.37 -2.05 2.38
C VAL A 57 -8.58 -1.47 1.21
N LEU A 58 -7.81 -0.41 1.45
CA LEU A 58 -6.96 0.20 0.42
C LEU A 58 -5.84 -0.74 -0.05
N GLU A 59 -5.23 -1.51 0.85
CA GLU A 59 -4.20 -2.50 0.52
C GLU A 59 -4.75 -3.62 -0.36
N ILE A 60 -5.95 -4.14 -0.05
CA ILE A 60 -6.61 -5.16 -0.86
C ILE A 60 -6.94 -4.60 -2.26
N ILE A 61 -7.51 -3.40 -2.34
CA ILE A 61 -7.81 -2.76 -3.63
C ILE A 61 -6.53 -2.55 -4.44
N ALA A 62 -5.47 -2.03 -3.82
CA ALA A 62 -4.17 -1.82 -4.47
C ALA A 62 -3.61 -3.15 -5.02
N GLY A 63 -3.62 -4.21 -4.21
CA GLY A 63 -3.13 -5.53 -4.59
C GLY A 63 -3.92 -6.13 -5.76
N ILE A 64 -5.25 -6.08 -5.69
CA ILE A 64 -6.14 -6.57 -6.77
C ILE A 64 -5.88 -5.81 -8.07
N LEU A 65 -5.82 -4.47 -8.02
CA LEU A 65 -5.56 -3.66 -9.20
C LEU A 65 -4.16 -3.91 -9.79
N CYS A 66 -3.14 -4.13 -8.95
CA CYS A 66 -1.80 -4.48 -9.43
C CYS A 66 -1.80 -5.82 -10.18
N VAL A 67 -2.46 -6.85 -9.63
CA VAL A 67 -2.60 -8.15 -10.29
C VAL A 67 -3.41 -8.03 -11.58
N ALA A 68 -4.53 -7.30 -11.56
CA ALA A 68 -5.33 -7.04 -12.74
C ALA A 68 -4.55 -6.28 -13.81
N GLY A 69 -3.70 -5.31 -13.43
CA GLY A 69 -2.79 -4.60 -14.32
C GLY A 69 -1.78 -5.50 -14.99
N ILE A 70 -1.17 -6.43 -14.24
CA ILE A 70 -0.27 -7.43 -14.83
C ILE A 70 -1.00 -8.25 -15.90
N VAL A 71 -2.20 -8.75 -15.59
CA VAL A 71 -3.01 -9.52 -16.54
C VAL A 71 -3.41 -8.68 -17.76
N GLU A 72 -3.87 -7.44 -17.56
CA GLU A 72 -4.25 -6.53 -18.64
C GLU A 72 -3.08 -6.26 -19.60
N MET A 73 -1.88 -6.05 -19.06
CA MET A 73 -0.69 -5.75 -19.85
C MET A 73 -0.23 -6.97 -20.66
N LEU A 74 -0.36 -8.18 -20.12
CA LEU A 74 0.00 -9.42 -20.80
C LEU A 74 -1.00 -9.82 -21.90
N VAL A 75 -2.29 -9.54 -21.71
CA VAL A 75 -3.34 -9.97 -22.64
C VAL A 75 -3.70 -8.88 -23.66
N ASN A 76 -3.83 -7.64 -23.21
CA ASN A 76 -4.39 -6.53 -23.99
C ASN A 76 -3.36 -5.42 -24.28
N GLY A 77 -2.18 -5.45 -23.66
CA GLY A 77 -1.14 -4.43 -23.82
C GLY A 77 -1.48 -3.05 -23.24
N LYS A 78 -2.60 -2.92 -22.50
CA LYS A 78 -3.06 -1.68 -21.86
C LYS A 78 -2.53 -1.58 -20.42
N THR A 79 -2.44 -0.36 -19.89
CA THR A 79 -1.88 -0.06 -18.56
C THR A 79 -2.90 0.46 -17.56
N THR A 80 -4.19 0.49 -17.91
CA THR A 80 -5.27 1.12 -17.13
C THR A 80 -5.32 0.65 -15.68
N PHE A 81 -5.38 -0.65 -15.44
CA PHE A 81 -5.47 -1.20 -14.09
C PHE A 81 -4.14 -1.09 -13.35
N GLY A 82 -3.01 -1.19 -14.07
CA GLY A 82 -1.68 -1.00 -13.49
C GLY A 82 -1.45 0.44 -13.01
N PHE A 83 -1.95 1.42 -13.77
CA PHE A 83 -1.96 2.83 -13.39
C PHE A 83 -2.79 3.04 -12.12
N TYR A 84 -4.04 2.59 -12.10
CA TYR A 84 -4.89 2.72 -10.91
C TYR A 84 -4.33 1.96 -9.70
N GLY A 85 -3.76 0.78 -9.90
CA GLY A 85 -3.07 0.02 -8.84
C GLY A 85 -1.93 0.83 -8.23
N SER A 86 -1.08 1.43 -9.06
CA SER A 86 0.03 2.26 -8.62
C SER A 86 -0.43 3.54 -7.89
N VAL A 87 -1.52 4.17 -8.36
CA VAL A 87 -2.11 5.34 -7.69
C VAL A 87 -2.67 4.97 -6.32
N VAL A 88 -3.47 3.89 -6.22
CA VAL A 88 -4.02 3.45 -4.93
C VAL A 88 -2.89 3.05 -3.98
N SER A 89 -1.87 2.34 -4.46
CA SER A 89 -0.65 2.04 -3.70
C SER A 89 0.01 3.30 -3.13
N ALA A 90 0.22 4.33 -3.96
CA ALA A 90 0.82 5.59 -3.53
C ALA A 90 -0.05 6.30 -2.47
N VAL A 91 -1.38 6.31 -2.65
CA VAL A 91 -2.32 6.87 -1.68
C VAL A 91 -2.27 6.11 -0.35
N THR A 92 -2.29 4.77 -0.36
CA THR A 92 -2.16 3.93 0.84
C THR A 92 -0.87 4.25 1.60
N LEU A 93 0.25 4.39 0.90
CA LEU A 93 1.55 4.74 1.49
C LEU A 93 1.53 6.15 2.09
N ILE A 94 0.83 7.11 1.49
CA ILE A 94 0.66 8.45 2.07
C ILE A 94 -0.13 8.39 3.39
N PHE A 95 -1.20 7.60 3.47
CA PHE A 95 -1.92 7.39 4.73
C PHE A 95 -1.04 6.76 5.80
N LEU A 96 -0.27 5.74 5.45
CA LEU A 96 0.69 5.12 6.36
C LEU A 96 1.76 6.14 6.81
N LEU A 97 2.31 6.93 5.88
CA LEU A 97 3.32 7.95 6.18
C LEU A 97 2.77 8.97 7.16
N PHE A 98 1.54 9.42 6.94
CA PHE A 98 0.85 10.36 7.81
C PHE A 98 0.68 9.78 9.22
N GLY A 99 0.29 8.52 9.34
CA GLY A 99 0.26 7.80 10.61
C GLY A 99 1.61 7.86 11.33
N GLN A 100 2.70 7.46 10.66
CA GLN A 100 4.05 7.51 11.24
C GLN A 100 4.45 8.92 11.71
N ARG A 101 4.10 9.96 10.94
CA ARG A 101 4.36 11.36 11.32
C ARG A 101 3.57 11.79 12.56
N ILE A 102 2.32 11.35 12.71
CA ILE A 102 1.51 11.62 13.90
C ILE A 102 2.12 10.93 15.14
N ALA A 103 2.58 9.69 14.99
CA ALA A 103 3.25 8.93 16.04
C ALA A 103 4.68 9.44 16.35
N LYS A 104 5.21 10.36 15.52
CA LYS A 104 6.60 10.83 15.56
C LYS A 104 7.62 9.69 15.35
N ASP A 105 7.23 8.65 14.64
CA ASP A 105 8.12 7.57 14.23
C ASP A 105 8.77 7.94 12.88
N TYR A 106 9.99 8.49 12.97
CA TYR A 106 10.73 8.95 11.79
C TYR A 106 11.36 7.79 11.01
N ASP A 107 11.67 6.67 11.67
CA ASP A 107 12.25 5.50 11.02
C ASP A 107 11.17 4.71 10.26
N GLY A 108 9.98 4.58 10.83
CA GLY A 108 8.79 4.10 10.14
C GLY A 108 8.45 4.96 8.92
N ALA A 109 8.47 6.29 9.08
CA ALA A 109 8.24 7.22 7.97
C ALA A 109 9.29 7.09 6.84
N ARG A 110 10.56 6.90 7.19
CA ARG A 110 11.65 6.66 6.22
C ARG A 110 11.39 5.38 5.42
N THR A 111 10.98 4.31 6.08
CA THR A 111 10.68 3.03 5.42
C THR A 111 9.59 3.20 4.38
N ILE A 112 8.53 3.94 4.71
CA ILE A 112 7.42 4.22 3.78
C ILE A 112 7.88 5.02 2.56
N ALA A 113 8.78 5.99 2.75
CA ALA A 113 9.34 6.74 1.62
C ALA A 113 10.07 5.83 0.62
N ILE A 114 10.73 4.76 1.08
CA ILE A 114 11.38 3.77 0.21
C ILE A 114 10.34 3.03 -0.65
N TYR A 115 9.23 2.58 -0.06
CA TYR A 115 8.13 1.94 -0.79
C TYR A 115 7.35 2.91 -1.69
N PHE A 116 7.36 4.20 -1.38
CA PHE A 116 6.70 5.22 -2.19
C PHE A 116 7.39 5.44 -3.54
N VAL A 117 8.73 5.28 -3.61
CA VAL A 117 9.50 5.42 -4.86
C VAL A 117 9.01 4.47 -5.97
N PRO A 118 8.92 3.13 -5.78
CA PRO A 118 8.39 2.26 -6.82
C PRO A 118 6.91 2.51 -7.11
N ALA A 119 6.10 2.92 -6.12
CA ALA A 119 4.70 3.26 -6.36
C ALA A 119 4.55 4.46 -7.32
N ILE A 120 5.28 5.55 -7.07
CA ILE A 120 5.20 6.74 -7.93
C ILE A 120 5.86 6.52 -9.30
N LEU A 121 6.91 5.69 -9.38
CA LEU A 121 7.47 5.25 -10.66
C LEU A 121 6.45 4.43 -11.46
N GLY A 122 5.65 3.60 -10.78
CA GLY A 122 4.54 2.89 -11.40
C GLY A 122 3.53 3.84 -12.02
N VAL A 123 3.11 4.87 -11.27
CA VAL A 123 2.23 5.92 -11.78
C VAL A 123 2.83 6.59 -13.02
N PHE A 124 4.09 7.00 -12.96
CA PHE A 124 4.77 7.69 -14.06
C PHE A 124 4.90 6.84 -15.33
N TYR A 125 5.20 5.55 -15.22
CA TYR A 125 5.40 4.68 -16.38
C TYR A 125 4.10 4.20 -17.04
N MET A 126 2.97 4.30 -16.35
CA MET A 126 1.68 3.76 -16.80
C MET A 126 0.63 4.85 -17.09
N GLN A 127 1.00 6.13 -16.91
CA GLN A 127 0.24 7.32 -17.31
C GLN A 127 0.26 7.53 -18.82
#